data_AF-A0A955KDP1-F1
#
_entry.id   AF-A0A955KDP1-F1
#
_cell.length_a   1.000
_cell.length_b   1.000
_cell.length_c   1.000
_cell.angle_alpha   90.00
_cell.angle_beta   90.00
_cell.angle_gamma   90.00
#
_symmetry.space_group_name_H-M   'P 1'
#
loop_
_entity.id
_entity.type
_entity.pdbx_description
1 polymer ?
#
loop_
_entity_poly.entity_id
_entity_poly.type
_entity_poly.pdbx_seq_one_letter_code
_entity_poly.pdbx_strand_id
1 'polypeptide(L)'
;MSPQQMAVAEAAKFVEKLNDIIIFPLIALLSAVAFLIFLYGCAQYFMNATNETARQEGVKHITFGIIGLVIMISAYAILSIFVATFALDLQLECARDPNFSPACATAFTIP
;
A
#
# COMPACT_ATOMS: atom_id res chain seq x y z
N MET A 1 -31.50 -11.54 10.73
CA MET A 1 -30.41 -10.55 10.88
C MET A 1 -30.90 -9.49 11.85
N SER A 2 -30.17 -9.24 12.94
CA SER A 2 -30.57 -8.18 13.88
C SER A 2 -30.42 -6.80 13.19
N PRO A 3 -31.19 -5.76 13.60
CA PRO A 3 -31.09 -4.42 13.02
C PRO A 3 -29.65 -3.86 12.99
N GLN A 4 -28.83 -4.27 13.96
CA GLN A 4 -27.41 -3.90 14.06
C GLN A 4 -26.57 -4.48 12.91
N GLN A 5 -26.86 -5.69 12.44
CA GLN A 5 -26.12 -6.32 11.34
C GLN A 5 -26.33 -5.61 9.99
N MET A 6 -27.51 -5.00 9.79
CA MET A 6 -27.79 -4.22 8.58
C MET A 6 -27.02 -2.90 8.55
N ALA A 7 -26.96 -2.19 9.69
CA ALA A 7 -26.20 -0.94 9.79
C ALA A 7 -24.67 -1.16 9.59
N VAL A 8 -24.12 -2.24 10.14
CA VAL A 8 -22.69 -2.58 9.97
C VAL A 8 -22.38 -2.98 8.53
N ALA A 9 -23.27 -3.70 7.85
CA ALA A 9 -23.08 -4.10 6.45
C ALA A 9 -23.03 -2.90 5.49
N GLU A 10 -23.82 -1.86 5.77
CA GLU A 10 -23.86 -0.66 4.93
C GLU A 10 -22.61 0.20 5.13
N ALA A 11 -22.14 0.34 6.37
CA ALA A 11 -20.86 0.98 6.68
C ALA A 11 -19.67 0.22 6.06
N ALA A 12 -19.67 -1.11 6.12
CA ALA A 12 -18.61 -1.94 5.52
C ALA A 12 -18.52 -1.73 4.00
N LYS A 13 -19.66 -1.73 3.31
CA LYS A 13 -19.72 -1.47 1.85
C LYS A 13 -19.20 -0.08 1.47
N PHE A 14 -19.44 0.93 2.30
CA PHE A 14 -18.89 2.27 2.06
C PHE A 14 -17.37 2.27 2.15
N VAL A 15 -16.81 1.65 3.20
CA VAL A 15 -15.35 1.55 3.39
C VAL A 15 -14.70 0.75 2.26
N GLU A 16 -15.32 -0.36 1.85
CA GLU A 16 -14.84 -1.19 0.74
C GLU A 16 -14.77 -0.39 -0.57
N LYS A 17 -15.86 0.30 -0.94
CA LYS A 17 -15.87 1.16 -2.13
C LYS A 17 -14.85 2.30 -2.07
N LEU A 18 -14.69 2.91 -0.91
CA LEU A 18 -13.71 3.98 -0.73
C LEU A 18 -12.29 3.45 -0.94
N ASN A 19 -11.99 2.28 -0.37
CA ASN A 19 -10.68 1.67 -0.49
C ASN A 19 -10.36 1.32 -1.95
N ASP A 20 -11.28 0.66 -2.64
CA ASP A 20 -11.10 0.17 -4.01
C ASP A 20 -11.05 1.29 -5.05
N ILE A 21 -11.85 2.34 -4.88
CA ILE A 21 -11.97 3.40 -5.89
C ILE A 21 -10.94 4.51 -5.66
N ILE A 22 -10.62 4.82 -4.39
CA ILE A 22 -9.82 6.00 -4.06
C ILE A 22 -8.46 5.59 -3.51
N ILE A 23 -8.42 4.80 -2.44
CA ILE A 23 -7.19 4.58 -1.68
C ILE A 23 -6.19 3.75 -2.47
N PHE A 24 -6.59 2.57 -2.97
CA PHE A 24 -5.68 1.70 -3.74
C PHE A 24 -5.20 2.36 -5.03
N PRO A 25 -6.05 2.97 -5.86
CA PRO A 25 -5.60 3.68 -7.06
C PRO A 25 -4.69 4.87 -6.76
N LEU A 26 -4.94 5.61 -5.67
CA LEU A 26 -4.09 6.71 -5.25
C LEU A 26 -2.71 6.25 -4.82
N ILE A 27 -2.61 5.18 -4.02
CA ILE A 27 -1.32 4.59 -3.61
C ILE A 27 -0.54 4.13 -4.86
N ALA A 28 -1.20 3.45 -5.79
CA ALA A 28 -0.57 3.01 -7.03
C ALA A 28 -0.08 4.19 -7.88
N LEU A 29 -0.89 5.27 -7.97
CA LEU A 29 -0.54 6.48 -8.70
C LEU A 29 0.66 7.20 -8.07
N LEU A 30 0.67 7.41 -6.75
CA LEU A 30 1.79 8.03 -6.05
C LEU A 30 3.08 7.20 -6.16
N SER A 31 2.96 5.87 -6.07
CA SER A 31 4.09 4.95 -6.27
C SER A 31 4.65 5.05 -7.69
N ALA A 32 3.78 5.11 -8.69
CA ALA A 32 4.20 5.29 -10.08
C ALA A 32 4.90 6.63 -10.30
N VAL A 33 4.39 7.73 -9.74
CA VAL A 33 5.04 9.04 -9.83
C VAL A 33 6.42 9.03 -9.16
N ALA A 34 6.54 8.45 -7.95
CA ALA A 34 7.82 8.33 -7.27
C ALA A 34 8.84 7.53 -8.10
N PHE A 35 8.39 6.43 -8.71
CA PHE A 35 9.22 5.62 -9.60
C PHE A 35 9.65 6.37 -10.87
N LEU A 36 8.76 7.16 -11.47
CA LEU A 36 9.09 7.98 -12.64
C LEU A 36 10.10 9.09 -12.31
N ILE A 37 9.95 9.77 -11.17
CA ILE A 37 10.93 10.77 -10.71
C ILE A 37 12.29 10.12 -10.45
N PHE A 38 12.30 8.93 -9.85
CA PHE A 38 13.51 8.14 -9.68
C PHE A 38 14.20 7.83 -11.01
N LEU A 39 13.47 7.31 -12.00
CA LEU A 39 13.99 7.03 -13.34
C LEU A 39 14.51 8.28 -14.04
N TYR A 40 13.78 9.39 -13.94
CA TYR A 40 14.19 10.68 -14.49
C TYR A 40 15.51 11.16 -13.86
N GLY A 41 15.63 11.06 -12.53
CA GLY A 41 16.87 11.38 -11.83
C GLY A 41 18.05 10.51 -12.28
N CYS A 42 17.83 9.20 -12.46
CA CYS A 42 18.85 8.29 -13.00
C CYS A 42 19.28 8.70 -14.42
N ALA A 43 18.33 8.95 -15.32
CA ALA A 43 18.63 9.39 -16.68
C ALA A 43 19.42 10.71 -16.68
N GLN A 44 18.99 11.69 -15.90
CA GLN A 44 19.67 12.98 -15.77
C GLN A 44 21.09 12.83 -15.21
N TYR A 45 21.30 11.94 -14.23
CA TYR A 45 22.61 11.65 -13.67
C TYR A 45 23.57 11.04 -14.70
N PHE A 46 23.11 10.08 -15.51
CA PHE A 46 23.94 9.45 -16.54
C PHE A 46 24.22 10.36 -17.73
N MET A 47 23.22 11.12 -18.20
CA MET A 47 23.38 12.00 -19.38
C MET A 47 24.26 13.23 -19.09
N ASN A 48 24.31 13.69 -17.85
CA ASN A 48 25.08 14.88 -17.44
C ASN A 48 26.39 14.55 -16.71
N ALA A 49 27.00 13.40 -17.01
CA ALA A 49 28.21 12.93 -16.32
C ALA A 49 29.38 13.94 -16.32
N THR A 50 29.45 14.80 -17.33
CA THR A 50 30.52 15.81 -17.52
C THR A 50 30.22 17.17 -16.87
N ASN A 51 28.99 17.40 -16.39
CA ASN A 51 28.57 18.67 -15.79
C ASN A 51 28.19 18.44 -14.32
N GLU A 52 29.06 18.88 -13.40
CA GLU A 52 28.89 18.65 -11.96
C GLU A 52 27.59 19.23 -11.41
N THR A 53 27.17 20.40 -11.89
CA THR A 53 25.94 21.07 -11.42
C THR A 53 24.70 20.28 -11.81
N ALA A 54 24.61 19.85 -13.07
CA ALA A 54 23.49 19.05 -13.57
C ALA A 54 23.49 17.63 -12.97
N ARG A 55 24.66 17.09 -12.62
CA ARG A 55 24.80 15.83 -11.88
C ARG A 55 24.25 15.94 -10.46
N GLN A 56 24.55 17.02 -9.75
CA GLN A 56 24.01 17.26 -8.41
C GLN A 56 22.48 17.37 -8.41
N GLU A 57 21.90 17.95 -9.45
CA GLU A 57 20.44 18.01 -9.62
C GLU A 57 19.83 16.62 -9.86
N GLY A 58 20.46 15.80 -10.72
CA GLY A 58 20.04 14.40 -10.90
C GLY A 58 20.08 13.58 -9.60
N VAL A 59 21.12 13.76 -8.78
CA VAL A 59 21.21 13.11 -7.44
C VAL A 59 20.06 13.53 -6.54
N LYS A 60 19.63 14.80 -6.56
CA LYS A 60 18.47 15.25 -5.77
C LYS A 60 17.20 14.51 -6.20
N HIS A 61 16.94 14.41 -7.50
CA HIS A 61 15.76 13.69 -8.01
C HIS A 61 15.78 12.19 -7.66
N ILE A 62 16.94 11.54 -7.78
CA ILE A 62 17.11 10.14 -7.34
C ILE A 62 16.81 10.02 -5.85
N THR A 63 17.33 10.92 -5.02
CA THR A 63 17.15 10.87 -3.57
C THR A 63 15.69 11.01 -3.18
N PHE A 64 14.96 11.98 -3.76
CA PHE A 64 13.53 12.13 -3.52
C PHE A 64 12.71 10.93 -4.01
N GLY A 65 13.08 10.36 -5.16
CA GLY A 65 12.46 9.13 -5.67
C GLY A 65 12.66 7.93 -4.73
N ILE A 66 13.89 7.72 -4.25
CA ILE A 66 14.21 6.64 -3.30
C ILE A 66 13.45 6.82 -1.99
N ILE A 67 13.42 8.03 -1.43
CA ILE A 67 12.67 8.30 -0.19
C ILE A 67 11.19 7.93 -0.38
N GLY A 68 10.57 8.32 -1.50
CA GLY A 68 9.20 7.94 -1.83
C GLY A 68 8.99 6.43 -1.90
N LEU A 69 9.87 5.71 -2.59
CA LEU A 69 9.80 4.26 -2.72
C LEU A 69 10.00 3.54 -1.37
N VAL A 70 10.93 4.01 -0.55
CA VAL A 70 11.19 3.46 0.79
C VAL A 70 9.98 3.63 1.69
N ILE A 71 9.28 4.76 1.64
CA ILE A 71 8.05 4.97 2.43
C ILE A 71 6.97 3.96 2.04
N MET A 72 6.76 3.72 0.75
CA MET A 72 5.76 2.74 0.28
C MET A 72 6.08 1.31 0.75
N ILE A 73 7.36 0.90 0.63
CA ILE A 73 7.81 -0.42 1.08
C ILE A 73 7.72 -0.53 2.61
N SER A 74 8.09 0.53 3.33
CA SER A 74 8.04 0.59 4.79
C SER A 74 6.62 0.38 5.31
N ALA A 75 5.62 1.04 4.71
CA ALA A 75 4.22 0.85 5.09
C ALA A 75 3.79 -0.62 4.97
N TYR A 76 4.11 -1.28 3.85
CA TYR A 76 3.81 -2.70 3.66
C TYR A 76 4.56 -3.60 4.65
N ALA A 77 5.85 -3.34 4.87
CA ALA A 77 6.66 -4.10 5.80
C ALA A 77 6.11 -4.02 7.23
N ILE A 78 5.71 -2.83 7.68
CA ILE A 78 5.08 -2.64 8.99
C ILE A 78 3.79 -3.45 9.06
N LEU A 79 2.88 -3.36 8.07
CA LEU A 79 1.65 -4.14 8.05
C LEU A 79 1.92 -5.65 8.15
N SER A 80 2.90 -6.17 7.41
CA SER A 80 3.24 -7.60 7.45
C SER A 80 3.78 -8.06 8.81
N ILE A 81 4.56 -7.21 9.50
CA ILE A 81 5.07 -7.52 10.84
C ILE A 81 3.92 -7.59 11.83
N PHE A 82 2.96 -6.66 11.74
CA PHE A 82 1.80 -6.64 12.63
C PHE A 82 0.92 -7.89 12.42
N VAL A 83 0.62 -8.26 11.17
CA VAL A 83 -0.18 -9.46 10.87
C VAL A 83 0.50 -10.72 11.42
N ALA A 84 1.80 -10.88 11.17
CA ALA A 84 2.58 -12.01 11.67
C ALA A 84 2.69 -12.03 13.21
N THR A 85 2.84 -10.86 13.84
CA THR A 85 2.96 -10.75 15.31
C THR A 85 1.67 -11.17 16.02
N PHE A 86 0.52 -10.81 15.46
CA PHE A 86 -0.79 -11.11 16.04
C PHE A 86 -1.45 -12.37 15.45
N ALA A 87 -0.78 -13.08 14.55
CA ALA A 87 -1.29 -14.26 13.84
C ALA A 87 -2.66 -14.02 13.19
N LEU A 88 -2.82 -12.85 12.56
CA LEU A 88 -4.08 -12.38 12.01
C LEU A 88 -4.32 -12.84 10.56
N ASP A 89 -3.42 -13.61 9.96
CA ASP A 89 -3.46 -13.99 8.54
C ASP A 89 -4.84 -14.50 8.13
N LEU A 90 -5.29 -15.61 8.76
CA LEU A 90 -6.59 -16.21 8.48
C LEU A 90 -7.75 -15.21 8.62
N GLN A 91 -7.69 -14.33 9.61
CA GLN A 91 -8.74 -13.33 9.84
C GLN A 91 -8.72 -12.25 8.76
N LEU A 92 -7.53 -11.83 8.33
CA LEU A 92 -7.33 -10.84 7.27
C LEU A 92 -7.77 -11.37 5.90
N GLU A 93 -7.41 -12.61 5.57
CA GLU A 93 -7.86 -13.25 4.32
C GLU A 93 -9.37 -13.46 4.29
N CYS A 94 -9.98 -13.92 5.39
CA CYS A 94 -11.43 -14.08 5.47
C CYS A 94 -12.19 -12.74 5.45
N ALA A 95 -11.56 -11.66 5.93
CA ALA A 95 -12.10 -10.31 5.81
C ALA A 95 -11.98 -9.76 4.38
N ARG A 96 -10.91 -10.12 3.66
CA ARG A 96 -10.70 -9.72 2.26
C ARG A 96 -11.57 -10.51 1.29
N ASP A 97 -11.68 -11.81 1.50
CA ASP A 97 -12.50 -12.73 0.71
C ASP A 97 -13.21 -13.74 1.64
N PRO A 98 -14.52 -13.58 1.87
CA PRO A 98 -15.27 -14.48 2.75
C PRO A 98 -15.37 -15.91 2.20
N ASN A 99 -15.02 -16.15 0.93
CA ASN A 99 -15.03 -17.48 0.31
C ASN A 99 -13.63 -18.14 0.28
N PHE A 100 -12.62 -17.50 0.88
CA PHE A 100 -11.23 -17.97 0.84
C PHE A 100 -11.03 -19.37 1.45
N SER A 101 -11.70 -19.68 2.57
CA SER A 101 -11.55 -20.95 3.28
C SER A 101 -12.82 -21.34 4.04
N PRO A 102 -13.15 -22.64 4.17
CA PRO A 102 -14.26 -23.08 5.02
C PRO A 102 -14.09 -22.71 6.50
N ALA A 103 -12.86 -22.40 6.94
CA ALA A 103 -12.56 -21.94 8.29
C ALA A 103 -12.97 -20.47 8.57
N CYS A 104 -13.40 -19.71 7.55
CA CYS A 104 -13.80 -18.31 7.72
C CYS A 104 -15.02 -18.13 8.63
N ALA A 105 -15.90 -19.13 8.73
CA ALA A 105 -17.04 -19.11 9.64
C ALA A 105 -16.64 -19.10 11.13
N THR A 106 -15.45 -19.61 11.46
CA THR A 106 -14.90 -19.69 12.82
C THR A 106 -13.74 -18.71 13.04
N ALA A 107 -13.36 -17.92 12.03
CA ALA A 107 -12.23 -17.00 12.12
C ALA A 107 -12.47 -15.84 13.09
N PHE A 108 -13.73 -15.49 13.38
CA PHE A 108 -14.08 -14.36 14.26
C PHE A 108 -14.69 -14.76 15.60
N THR A 109 -14.72 -16.06 15.93
CA THR A 109 -15.18 -16.52 17.25
C THR A 109 -14.08 -16.30 18.29
N ILE A 110 -14.14 -15.16 18.99
CA ILE A 110 -13.41 -14.93 20.24
C ILE A 110 -14.16 -15.72 21.35
N PRO A 111 -13.47 -16.42 22.27
CA PRO A 111 -14.10 -17.07 23.42
C PRO A 111 -14.87 -16.10 24.33
#